data_AF-A0A368XQE8-F1
#
_entry.id   AF-A0A368XQE8-F1
#
_cell.length_a   1.000
_cell.length_b   1.000
_cell.length_c   1.000
_cell.angle_alpha   90.00
_cell.angle_beta   90.00
_cell.angle_gamma   90.00
#
_symmetry.space_group_name_H-M   'P 1'
#
loop_
_entity.id
_entity.type
_entity.pdbx_description
1 polymer ?
#
loop_
_entity_poly.entity_id
_entity_poly.type
_entity_poly.pdbx_seq_one_letter_code
_entity_poly.pdbx_strand_id
1 'polypeptide(L)'
;MLLILMLTSKGMAGVPRASLVVIAATLNQFNIPEAGLLLILGVDTFLDMGRSATNAVGNSIATAVVAKWEGELLPEAEANAKALDREAAATLAQPAHA
;
A
#
# COMPACT_ATOMS: atom_id res chain seq x y z
N MET A 1 8.18 -14.17 14.24
CA MET A 1 8.61 -13.33 13.10
C MET A 1 7.44 -12.93 12.20
N LEU A 2 6.54 -13.84 11.78
CA LEU A 2 5.42 -13.51 10.88
C LEU A 2 4.54 -12.34 11.33
N LEU A 3 4.15 -12.28 12.60
CA LEU A 3 3.35 -11.16 13.14
C LEU A 3 4.07 -9.81 13.05
N ILE A 4 5.37 -9.79 13.38
CA ILE A 4 6.21 -8.58 13.34
C ILE A 4 6.39 -8.11 11.89
N LEU A 5 6.63 -9.05 10.97
CA LEU A 5 6.74 -8.76 9.53
C LEU A 5 5.42 -8.23 8.95
N MET A 6 4.28 -8.77 9.39
CA MET A 6 2.95 -8.28 9.01
C MET A 6 2.72 -6.84 9.52
N LEU A 7 3.12 -6.55 10.75
CA LEU A 7 2.97 -5.22 11.35
C LEU A 7 3.86 -4.17 10.66
N THR A 8 5.11 -4.51 10.34
CA THR A 8 6.05 -3.60 9.65
C THR A 8 5.78 -3.45 8.15
N SER A 9 5.01 -4.37 7.54
CA SER A 9 4.70 -4.39 6.11
C SER A 9 3.93 -3.15 5.61
N LYS A 10 3.08 -2.54 6.45
CA LYS A 10 2.32 -1.34 6.05
C LYS A 10 3.17 -0.07 6.03
N GLY A 11 4.22 0.01 6.85
CA GLY A 11 5.10 1.19 6.93
C GLY A 11 6.12 1.29 5.80
N MET A 12 6.46 0.17 5.15
CA MET A 12 7.45 0.14 4.06
C MET A 12 6.90 0.51 2.68
N ALA A 13 5.58 0.55 2.49
CA ALA A 13 4.95 0.64 1.18
C ALA A 13 5.28 1.93 0.38
N GLY A 14 5.76 2.98 1.04
CA GLY A 14 6.10 4.27 0.40
C GLY A 14 7.58 4.62 0.35
N VAL A 15 8.47 3.76 0.86
CA VAL A 15 9.90 4.07 0.99
C VAL A 15 10.72 3.19 0.04
N PRO A 16 11.40 3.77 -0.98
CA PRO A 16 12.27 3.00 -1.87
C PRO A 16 13.34 2.24 -1.08
N ARG A 17 13.56 0.97 -1.41
CA ARG A 17 14.56 0.09 -0.77
C ARG A 17 14.39 -0.10 0.75
N ALA A 18 13.18 0.08 1.27
CA ALA A 18 12.88 -0.16 2.69
C ALA A 18 13.19 -1.60 3.13
N SER A 19 13.10 -2.54 2.19
CA SER A 19 13.45 -3.94 2.38
C SER A 19 14.89 -4.15 2.86
N LEU A 20 15.87 -3.39 2.36
CA LEU A 20 17.27 -3.49 2.79
C LEU A 20 17.48 -3.01 4.23
N VAL A 21 16.78 -1.96 4.64
CA VAL A 21 16.87 -1.44 6.02
C VAL A 21 16.36 -2.50 7.00
N VAL A 22 15.26 -3.17 6.66
CA VAL A 22 14.71 -4.25 7.49
C VAL A 22 15.63 -5.47 7.49
N ILE A 23 16.23 -5.84 6.37
CA ILE A 23 17.23 -6.92 6.33
C ILE A 23 18.43 -6.56 7.20
N ALA A 24 19.02 -5.37 7.02
CA ALA A 24 20.15 -4.90 7.83
C ALA A 24 19.84 -4.91 9.34
N ALA A 25 18.64 -4.47 9.74
CA ALA A 25 18.20 -4.49 11.13
C ALA A 25 18.01 -5.91 11.69
N THR A 26 17.70 -6.90 10.85
CA THR A 26 17.40 -8.28 11.27
C THR A 26 18.60 -9.23 11.19
N LEU A 27 19.64 -8.94 10.40
CA LEU A 27 20.84 -9.78 10.28
C LEU A 27 21.50 -10.07 11.65
N ASN A 28 21.59 -9.05 12.49
CA ASN A 28 22.14 -9.17 13.85
C ASN A 28 21.32 -10.10 14.75
N GLN A 29 20.01 -10.20 14.53
CA GLN A 29 19.13 -11.10 15.29
C GLN A 29 19.47 -12.58 15.05
N PHE A 30 20.09 -12.90 13.91
CA PHE A 30 20.40 -14.27 13.48
C PHE A 30 21.91 -14.55 13.39
N ASN A 31 22.76 -13.66 13.90
CA ASN A 31 24.23 -13.75 13.79
C ASN A 31 24.73 -13.91 12.33
N ILE A 32 24.02 -13.30 11.37
CA ILE A 32 24.40 -13.36 9.95
C ILE A 32 25.33 -12.17 9.65
N PRO A 33 26.50 -12.38 9.04
CA PRO A 33 27.40 -11.28 8.67
C PRO A 33 26.76 -10.32 7.67
N GLU A 34 27.00 -9.01 7.85
CA GLU A 34 26.51 -7.95 6.96
C GLU A 34 27.00 -8.08 5.52
N ALA A 35 28.12 -8.79 5.30
CA ALA A 35 28.62 -9.12 3.97
C ALA A 35 27.58 -9.84 3.09
N GLY A 36 26.65 -10.59 3.69
CA GLY A 36 25.56 -11.24 2.95
C GLY A 36 24.56 -10.24 2.33
N LEU A 37 24.43 -9.03 2.89
CA LEU A 37 23.58 -7.97 2.35
C LEU A 37 24.12 -7.44 1.01
N LEU A 38 25.45 -7.36 0.88
CA LEU A 38 26.12 -6.88 -0.33
C LEU A 38 25.84 -7.77 -1.54
N LEU A 39 25.67 -9.08 -1.32
CA LEU A 39 25.31 -10.03 -2.37
C LEU A 39 23.90 -9.76 -2.94
N ILE A 40 22.97 -9.35 -2.08
CA ILE A 40 21.57 -9.11 -2.45
C ILE A 40 21.37 -7.71 -3.03
N LEU A 41 22.25 -6.76 -2.68
CA LEU A 41 22.19 -5.35 -3.11
C LEU A 41 22.02 -5.18 -4.63
N GLY A 42 22.62 -6.07 -5.43
CA GLY A 42 22.56 -6.03 -6.89
C GLY A 42 21.21 -6.46 -7.48
N VAL A 43 20.47 -7.35 -6.82
CA VAL A 43 19.15 -7.81 -7.27
C VAL A 43 18.00 -7.10 -6.57
N ASP A 44 18.28 -6.45 -5.44
CA ASP A 44 17.31 -5.76 -4.60
C ASP A 44 16.44 -4.79 -5.39
N THR A 45 16.97 -4.05 -6.37
CA THR A 45 16.16 -3.13 -7.19
C THR A 45 15.00 -3.82 -7.89
N PHE A 46 15.21 -5.00 -8.48
CA PHE A 46 14.14 -5.75 -9.13
C PHE A 46 13.18 -6.38 -8.12
N LEU A 47 13.71 -6.88 -7.00
CA LEU A 47 12.91 -7.49 -5.95
C LEU A 47 12.03 -6.46 -5.23
N ASP A 48 12.53 -5.24 -5.04
CA ASP A 48 11.82 -4.12 -4.40
C ASP A 48 10.70 -3.60 -5.32
N MET A 49 10.97 -3.49 -6.62
CA MET A 49 9.94 -3.18 -7.63
C MET A 49 8.86 -4.26 -7.69
N GLY A 50 9.26 -5.54 -7.73
CA GLY A 50 8.31 -6.66 -7.74
C GLY A 50 7.42 -6.68 -6.50
N ARG A 51 8.01 -6.48 -5.32
CA ARG A 51 7.27 -6.37 -4.05
C ARG A 51 6.26 -5.22 -4.08
N SER A 52 6.70 -4.03 -4.49
CA SER A 52 5.83 -2.85 -4.59
C SER A 52 4.69 -3.07 -5.58
N ALA A 53 4.96 -3.69 -6.73
CA ALA A 53 3.94 -4.03 -7.72
C ALA A 53 2.91 -5.02 -7.16
N THR A 54 3.34 -6.10 -6.50
CA THR A 54 2.41 -7.07 -5.89
C THR A 54 1.57 -6.45 -4.78
N ASN A 55 2.15 -5.56 -3.97
CA ASN A 55 1.43 -4.84 -2.92
C ASN A 55 0.37 -3.90 -3.50
N ALA A 56 0.70 -3.17 -4.57
CA ALA A 56 -0.25 -2.30 -5.27
C ALA A 56 -1.42 -3.12 -5.84
N VAL A 57 -1.13 -4.20 -6.59
CA VAL A 57 -2.15 -5.07 -7.17
C VAL A 57 -3.04 -5.71 -6.10
N GLY A 58 -2.45 -6.24 -5.03
CA GLY A 58 -3.20 -6.86 -3.92
C GLY A 58 -4.15 -5.87 -3.24
N ASN A 59 -3.69 -4.66 -2.97
CA ASN A 59 -4.52 -3.61 -2.39
C ASN A 59 -5.64 -3.16 -3.35
N SER A 60 -5.34 -2.96 -4.64
CA SER A 60 -6.34 -2.60 -5.65
C SER A 60 -7.44 -3.67 -5.78
N ILE A 61 -7.06 -4.95 -5.79
CA ILE A 61 -8.03 -6.06 -5.83
C ILE A 61 -8.84 -6.09 -4.54
N ALA A 62 -8.21 -5.95 -3.37
CA ALA A 62 -8.92 -5.90 -2.09
C ALA A 62 -9.94 -4.76 -2.06
N THR A 63 -9.57 -3.57 -2.52
CA THR A 63 -10.47 -2.42 -2.66
C THR A 63 -11.65 -2.74 -3.59
N ALA A 64 -11.42 -3.36 -4.75
CA ALA A 64 -12.49 -3.74 -5.67
C ALA A 64 -13.43 -4.80 -5.06
N VAL A 65 -12.89 -5.79 -4.36
CA VAL A 65 -13.69 -6.82 -3.70
C VAL A 65 -14.56 -6.21 -2.60
N VAL A 66 -13.99 -5.36 -1.75
CA VAL A 66 -14.73 -4.65 -0.70
C VAL A 66 -15.82 -3.76 -1.31
N ALA A 67 -15.49 -2.97 -2.35
CA ALA A 67 -16.48 -2.14 -3.03
C ALA A 67 -17.62 -2.98 -3.62
N LYS A 68 -17.35 -4.17 -4.15
CA LYS A 68 -18.39 -5.08 -4.65
C LYS A 68 -19.27 -5.62 -3.53
N TRP A 69 -18.70 -5.96 -2.37
CA TRP A 69 -19.48 -6.43 -1.22
C TRP A 69 -20.34 -5.33 -0.59
N GLU A 70 -19.84 -4.10 -0.56
CA GLU A 70 -20.59 -2.93 -0.08
C GLU A 70 -21.58 -2.39 -1.12
N GLY A 71 -21.64 -2.96 -2.34
CA GLY A 71 -22.50 -2.46 -3.42
C GLY A 71 -22.07 -1.10 -3.99
N GLU A 72 -20.85 -0.65 -3.71
CA GLU A 72 -20.25 0.60 -4.20
C GLU A 72 -19.47 0.42 -5.52
N LEU A 73 -19.35 -0.81 -6.04
CA LEU A 73 -18.73 -1.08 -7.33
C LEU A 73 -19.70 -0.77 -8.47
N LEU A 74 -19.81 0.51 -8.82
CA LEU A 74 -20.77 1.04 -9.77
C LEU A 74 -20.22 1.12 -11.20
N PRO A 75 -21.10 1.03 -12.24
CA PRO A 75 -20.77 1.45 -13.59
C PRO A 75 -20.29 2.90 -13.61
N GLU A 76 -19.39 3.25 -14.51
CA GLU A 76 -18.73 4.56 -14.57
C GLU A 76 -19.73 5.73 -14.60
N ALA A 77 -20.85 5.58 -15.32
CA ALA A 77 -21.92 6.58 -15.36
C ALA A 77 -22.61 6.79 -14.00
N GLU A 78 -22.88 5.72 -13.26
CA GLU A 78 -23.52 5.77 -11.94
C GLU A 78 -22.54 6.23 -10.85
N ALA A 79 -21.26 5.86 -10.96
CA ALA A 79 -20.21 6.36 -10.08
C ALA A 79 -20.06 7.88 -10.20
N ASN A 80 -20.07 8.41 -11.43
CA ASN A 80 -19.99 9.84 -11.69
C ASN A 80 -21.23 10.60 -11.18
N ALA A 81 -22.43 10.04 -11.39
CA ALA A 81 -23.66 10.63 -10.86
C ALA A 81 -23.64 10.70 -9.32
N LYS A 82 -23.25 9.61 -8.66
CA LYS A 82 -23.15 9.54 -7.19
C LYS A 82 -22.04 10.44 -6.63
N ALA A 83 -20.97 10.67 -7.39
CA ALA A 83 -19.92 11.63 -7.04
C ALA A 83 -20.44 13.08 -7.12
N LEU A 84 -21.14 13.43 -8.19
CA LEU A 84 -21.78 14.74 -8.37
C LEU A 84 -22.83 15.00 -7.27
N ASP A 85 -23.65 14.00 -6.93
CA ASP A 85 -24.62 14.10 -5.84
C ASP A 85 -23.94 14.32 -4.47
N ARG A 86 -22.82 13.63 -4.22
CA ARG A 86 -22.00 13.84 -3.00
C ARG A 86 -21.37 15.23 -2.96
N GLU A 87 -20.88 15.73 -4.09
CA GLU A 87 -20.25 17.05 -4.20
C GLU A 87 -21.27 18.17 -4.05
N ALA A 88 -22.46 18.01 -4.64
CA ALA A 88 -23.60 18.90 -4.44
C ALA A 88 -24.07 18.89 -2.97
N ALA A 89 -24.19 17.72 -2.34
CA ALA A 89 -24.55 17.60 -0.93
C ALA A 89 -23.51 18.24 0.00
N ALA A 90 -22.21 18.07 -0.29
CA ALA A 90 -21.14 18.70 0.48
C ALA A 90 -21.12 20.23 0.36
N THR A 91 -21.41 20.75 -0.84
CA THR A 91 -21.50 22.20 -1.10
C THR A 91 -22.71 22.81 -0.37
N LEU A 92 -23.85 22.13 -0.36
CA LEU A 92 -25.05 22.56 0.36
C LEU A 92 -24.92 22.43 1.89
N ALA A 93 -24.06 21.53 2.37
CA ALA A 93 -23.78 21.32 3.79
C ALA A 93 -22.74 22.30 4.37
N GLN A 94 -22.05 23.11 3.55
CA GLN A 94 -21.25 24.24 4.04
C GLN A 94 -22.16 25.45 4.24
N PRO A 95 -22.52 25.81 5.50
CA PRO A 95 -23.22 27.06 5.72
C PRO A 95 -22.27 28.20 5.36
N ALA A 96 -22.80 29.17 4.62
CA ALA A 96 -22.11 30.40 4.25
C ALA A 96 -21.39 31.00 5.47
N HIS A 97 -20.06 31.07 5.41
CA HIS A 97 -19.32 32.06 6.17
C HIS A 97 -19.61 33.41 5.51
N ALA A 98 -20.67 34.07 5.99
CA ALA A 98 -20.96 35.48 5.82
C ALA A 98 -21.09 36.12 7.20
#